data_AF-A0A059LBH0-F1
#
_entry.id   AF-A0A059LBH0-F1
#
_cell.length_a   1.000
_cell.length_b   1.000
_cell.length_c   1.000
_cell.angle_alpha   90.00
_cell.angle_beta   90.00
_cell.angle_gamma   90.00
#
_symmetry.space_group_name_H-M   'P 1'
#
loop_
_entity.id
_entity.type
_entity.pdbx_description
1 polymer ?
#
loop_
_entity_poly.entity_id
_entity_poly.type
_entity_poly.pdbx_seq_one_letter_code
_entity_poly.pdbx_strand_id
1 'polypeptide(L)'
;HELLYATCYSGWDAAARGPPPMWVPEPTGMKSTNAARFMENWEGPETWQRLRSGDASKDYALLQRLSATFPESFWPAVFARLRVRFEQAPSAVLTPAPHPDAARWLPGALFNAAESALTGHDPDGTALIWAAEGSPADLKRMSLGELGRR
;
A
#
# COMPACT_ATOMS: atom_id res chain seq x y z
N HIS A 1 -0.81 20.93 26.30
CA HIS A 1 -1.13 20.27 25.02
C HIS A 1 -2.64 20.20 24.80
N GLU A 2 -3.44 19.71 25.77
CA GLU A 2 -4.92 19.68 25.67
C GLU A 2 -5.58 21.05 25.41
N LEU A 3 -5.13 22.10 26.10
CA LEU A 3 -5.71 23.44 25.95
C LEU A 3 -5.48 24.02 24.53
N LEU A 4 -4.30 23.79 23.94
CA LEU A 4 -3.98 24.18 22.56
C LEU A 4 -4.81 23.38 21.56
N TYR A 5 -4.94 22.07 21.78
CA TYR A 5 -5.77 21.20 20.94
C TYR A 5 -7.25 21.62 20.95
N ALA A 6 -7.83 21.83 22.14
CA ALA A 6 -9.20 22.30 22.29
C ALA A 6 -9.43 23.68 21.64
N THR A 7 -8.41 24.55 21.68
CA THR A 7 -8.48 25.86 21.02
C THR A 7 -8.42 25.74 19.50
N CYS A 8 -7.47 24.96 18.96
CA CYS A 8 -7.35 24.75 17.51
C CYS A 8 -8.60 24.10 16.89
N TYR A 9 -9.27 23.23 17.65
CA TYR A 9 -10.45 22.50 17.21
C TYR A 9 -11.75 22.98 17.87
N SER A 10 -11.79 24.20 18.41
CA SER A 10 -12.97 24.73 19.13
C SER A 10 -14.23 24.82 18.25
N GLY A 11 -14.04 24.96 16.93
CA GLY A 11 -15.10 24.96 15.92
C GLY A 11 -15.25 23.64 15.16
N TRP A 12 -14.62 22.56 15.62
CA TRP A 12 -14.68 21.26 14.95
C TRP A 12 -16.06 20.62 15.13
N ASP A 13 -16.75 20.36 14.03
CA ASP A 13 -18.01 19.64 14.04
C ASP A 13 -17.77 18.14 14.22
N ALA A 14 -17.72 17.71 15.48
CA ALA A 14 -17.49 16.31 15.83
C ALA A 14 -18.65 15.39 15.41
N ALA A 15 -19.87 15.93 15.29
CA ALA A 15 -21.05 15.15 14.89
C ALA A 15 -20.97 14.76 13.40
N ALA A 16 -20.51 15.68 12.54
CA ALA A 16 -20.38 15.41 11.11
C ALA A 16 -19.04 14.76 10.72
N ARG A 17 -17.95 15.05 11.45
CA ARG A 17 -16.57 14.69 11.04
C ARG A 17 -15.87 13.68 11.95
N GLY A 18 -16.53 13.24 13.02
CA GLY A 18 -15.91 12.41 14.05
C GLY A 18 -14.99 13.22 14.97
N PRO A 19 -14.19 12.58 15.83
CA PRO A 19 -13.29 13.29 16.74
C PRO A 19 -12.26 14.13 15.96
N PRO A 20 -11.82 15.30 16.50
CA PRO A 20 -10.77 16.06 15.85
C PRO A 20 -9.48 15.23 15.72
N PRO A 21 -8.71 15.41 14.64
CA PRO A 21 -7.49 14.64 14.47
C PRO A 21 -6.41 15.11 15.45
N MET A 22 -5.79 14.16 16.14
CA MET A 22 -4.64 14.45 17.01
C MET A 22 -3.38 14.85 16.24
N TRP A 23 -3.31 14.49 14.95
CA TRP A 23 -2.21 14.81 14.07
C TRP A 23 -2.70 14.83 12.61
N VAL A 24 -2.13 15.73 11.81
CA VAL A 24 -2.36 15.80 10.36
C VAL A 24 -0.99 15.90 9.70
N PRO A 25 -0.70 15.11 8.65
CA PRO A 25 0.57 15.19 7.93
C PRO A 25 0.74 16.54 7.25
N GLU A 26 1.98 17.00 7.13
CA GLU A 26 2.28 18.18 6.31
C GLU A 26 1.97 17.93 4.82
N PRO A 27 1.56 18.95 4.06
CA PRO A 27 1.26 18.81 2.64
C PRO A 27 2.40 18.23 1.80
N THR A 28 3.64 18.58 2.13
CA THR A 28 4.85 18.04 1.48
C THR A 28 5.01 16.54 1.76
N GLY A 29 4.78 16.12 3.00
CA GLY A 29 4.81 14.70 3.41
C GLY A 29 3.72 13.87 2.73
N MET A 30 2.53 14.43 2.51
CA MET A 30 1.46 13.73 1.78
C MET A 30 1.86 13.43 0.33
N LYS A 31 2.49 14.39 -0.36
CA LYS A 31 2.90 14.25 -1.77
C LYS A 31 4.06 13.27 -1.97
N SER A 32 4.91 13.07 -0.97
CA SER A 32 6.06 12.15 -1.08
C SER A 32 5.72 10.68 -0.83
N THR A 33 4.46 10.36 -0.49
CA THR A 33 4.04 8.99 -0.19
C THR A 33 4.09 8.08 -1.41
N ASN A 34 4.24 6.77 -1.16
CA ASN A 34 4.09 5.75 -2.22
C ASN A 34 2.69 5.75 -2.83
N ALA A 35 1.65 6.09 -2.05
CA ALA A 35 0.28 6.18 -2.52
C ALA A 35 0.08 7.37 -3.47
N ALA A 36 0.64 8.54 -3.14
CA ALA A 36 0.64 9.70 -4.04
C ALA A 36 1.33 9.37 -5.37
N ARG A 37 2.53 8.78 -5.31
CA ARG A 37 3.25 8.33 -6.52
C ARG A 37 2.48 7.28 -7.32
N PHE A 38 1.73 6.39 -6.66
CA PHE A 38 0.88 5.45 -7.36
C PHE A 38 -0.27 6.16 -8.09
N MET A 39 -0.98 7.07 -7.41
CA MET A 39 -2.09 7.84 -8.01
C MET A 39 -1.64 8.71 -9.18
N GLU A 40 -0.45 9.31 -9.10
CA GLU A 40 0.12 10.11 -10.18
C GLU A 40 0.33 9.31 -11.47
N ASN A 41 0.73 8.03 -11.33
CA ASN A 41 1.12 7.19 -12.47
C ASN A 41 0.04 6.16 -12.87
N TRP A 42 -1.04 6.02 -12.09
CA TRP A 42 -2.08 5.06 -12.39
C TRP A 42 -3.02 5.62 -13.45
N GLU A 43 -3.08 4.93 -14.61
CA GLU A 43 -4.00 5.27 -15.69
C GLU A 43 -5.47 4.97 -15.32
N GLY A 44 -5.72 3.84 -14.64
CA GLY A 44 -7.05 3.48 -14.14
C GLY A 44 -8.17 3.45 -15.19
N PRO A 45 -9.43 3.33 -14.75
CA PRO A 45 -10.59 3.43 -15.64
C PRO A 45 -10.90 4.88 -16.03
N GLU A 46 -11.73 5.10 -17.04
CA GLU A 46 -12.15 6.44 -17.49
C GLU A 46 -12.66 7.32 -16.33
N THR A 47 -13.41 6.72 -15.39
CA THR A 47 -13.91 7.42 -14.19
C THR A 47 -12.80 8.01 -13.34
N TRP A 48 -11.63 7.35 -13.23
CA TRP A 48 -10.46 7.90 -12.55
C TRP A 48 -9.94 9.14 -13.27
N GLN A 49 -9.71 9.03 -14.58
CA GLN A 49 -9.18 10.13 -15.39
C GLN A 49 -10.09 11.36 -15.40
N ARG A 50 -11.40 11.15 -15.41
CA ARG A 50 -12.38 12.24 -15.44
C ARG A 50 -12.53 12.94 -14.09
N LEU A 51 -12.43 12.21 -12.98
CA LEU A 51 -12.79 12.73 -11.65
C LEU A 51 -11.59 13.12 -10.78
N ARG A 52 -10.39 12.61 -11.07
CA ARG A 52 -9.20 12.94 -10.27
C ARG A 52 -8.85 14.42 -10.40
N SER A 53 -8.51 15.03 -9.28
CA SER A 53 -8.11 16.43 -9.21
C SER A 53 -6.62 16.65 -9.47
N GLY A 54 -5.81 15.59 -9.40
CA GLY A 54 -4.35 15.66 -9.43
C GLY A 54 -3.74 15.94 -8.05
N ASP A 55 -4.56 16.11 -7.02
CA ASP A 55 -4.14 16.26 -5.63
C ASP A 55 -4.40 14.95 -4.88
N ALA A 56 -3.32 14.22 -4.58
CA ALA A 56 -3.36 12.94 -3.86
C ALA A 56 -4.18 12.97 -2.57
N SER A 57 -4.19 14.10 -1.84
CA SER A 57 -4.95 14.23 -0.59
C SER A 57 -6.47 14.21 -0.80
N LYS A 58 -6.93 14.67 -1.97
CA LYS A 58 -8.35 14.70 -2.35
C LYS A 58 -8.74 13.45 -3.13
N ASP A 59 -7.81 12.90 -3.89
CA ASP A 59 -8.07 11.79 -4.80
C ASP A 59 -8.04 10.42 -4.12
N TYR A 60 -7.49 10.31 -2.90
CA TYR A 60 -7.43 9.03 -2.19
C TYR A 60 -8.81 8.38 -1.98
N ALA A 61 -9.84 9.17 -1.64
CA ALA A 61 -11.20 8.65 -1.49
C ALA A 61 -11.81 8.16 -2.82
N LEU A 62 -11.44 8.80 -3.93
CA LEU A 62 -11.81 8.33 -5.27
C LEU A 62 -11.07 7.03 -5.59
N LEU A 63 -9.76 6.96 -5.32
CA LEU A 63 -8.95 5.76 -5.52
C LEU A 63 -9.52 4.57 -4.75
N GLN A 64 -9.80 4.74 -3.46
CA GLN A 64 -10.33 3.70 -2.58
C GLN A 64 -11.67 3.16 -3.08
N ARG A 65 -12.54 4.05 -3.56
CA ARG A 65 -13.82 3.62 -4.15
C ARG A 65 -13.59 2.81 -5.42
N LEU A 66 -12.75 3.32 -6.32
CA LEU A 66 -12.46 2.65 -7.59
C LEU A 66 -11.70 1.34 -7.41
N SER A 67 -10.88 1.18 -6.37
CA SER A 67 -10.20 -0.09 -6.09
C SER A 67 -11.19 -1.22 -5.76
N ALA A 68 -12.33 -0.89 -5.17
CA ALA A 68 -13.41 -1.83 -4.89
C ALA A 68 -14.34 -2.04 -6.10
N THR A 69 -14.63 -0.98 -6.86
CA THR A 69 -15.54 -1.05 -8.02
C THR A 69 -14.87 -1.67 -9.26
N PHE A 70 -13.58 -1.45 -9.45
CA PHE A 70 -12.82 -1.91 -10.63
C PHE A 70 -11.58 -2.72 -10.22
N PRO A 71 -11.75 -3.86 -9.52
CA PRO A 71 -10.62 -4.65 -9.04
C PRO A 71 -9.71 -5.13 -10.17
N GLU A 72 -10.29 -5.48 -11.33
CA GLU A 72 -9.56 -5.91 -12.54
C GLU A 72 -8.68 -4.82 -13.16
N SER A 73 -8.94 -3.54 -12.88
CA SER A 73 -8.09 -2.43 -13.33
C SER A 73 -7.09 -2.00 -12.26
N PHE A 74 -7.51 -2.01 -10.99
CA PHE A 74 -6.72 -1.53 -9.88
C PHE A 74 -5.60 -2.50 -9.48
N TRP A 75 -5.94 -3.77 -9.20
CA TRP A 75 -5.00 -4.72 -8.62
C TRP A 75 -3.83 -5.09 -9.54
N PRO A 76 -3.99 -5.26 -10.87
CA PRO A 76 -2.84 -5.50 -11.74
C PRO A 76 -1.82 -4.36 -11.70
N ALA A 77 -2.28 -3.10 -11.60
CA ALA A 77 -1.40 -1.95 -11.43
C ALA A 77 -0.67 -1.98 -10.07
N VAL A 78 -1.35 -2.41 -9.00
CA VAL A 78 -0.73 -2.61 -7.69
C VAL A 78 0.32 -3.72 -7.74
N PHE A 79 0.02 -4.87 -8.34
CA PHE A 79 0.97 -5.97 -8.47
C PHE A 79 2.21 -5.58 -9.27
N ALA A 80 2.03 -4.85 -10.38
CA ALA A 80 3.14 -4.31 -11.15
C ALA A 80 3.99 -3.33 -10.32
N ARG A 81 3.35 -2.43 -9.55
CA ARG A 81 4.03 -1.47 -8.68
C ARG A 81 4.78 -2.14 -7.53
N LEU A 82 4.26 -3.25 -7.01
CA LEU A 82 4.88 -4.08 -5.97
C LEU A 82 5.86 -5.11 -6.55
N ARG A 83 5.96 -5.22 -7.88
CA ARG A 83 6.83 -6.17 -8.60
C ARG A 83 6.52 -7.64 -8.24
N VAL A 84 5.25 -7.97 -8.02
CA VAL A 84 4.83 -9.36 -7.84
C VAL A 84 5.11 -10.14 -9.13
N ARG A 85 5.82 -11.25 -9.01
CA ARG A 85 6.23 -12.08 -10.14
C ARG A 85 5.29 -13.27 -10.27
N PHE A 86 4.48 -13.27 -11.33
CA PHE A 86 3.64 -14.40 -11.68
C PHE A 86 4.38 -15.29 -12.68
N GLU A 87 4.53 -16.57 -12.35
CA GLU A 87 4.89 -17.62 -13.31
C GLU A 87 3.70 -17.88 -14.24
N GLN A 88 2.50 -17.95 -13.66
CA GLN A 88 1.24 -17.97 -14.39
C GLN A 88 0.35 -16.84 -13.90
N ALA A 89 -0.06 -15.96 -14.82
CA ALA A 89 -0.97 -14.88 -14.50
C ALA A 89 -2.36 -15.44 -14.08
N PRO A 90 -3.05 -14.78 -13.14
CA PRO A 90 -4.42 -15.16 -12.81
C PRO A 90 -5.36 -14.96 -14.00
N SER A 91 -6.43 -15.75 -14.07
CA SER A 91 -7.50 -15.56 -15.08
C SER A 91 -8.46 -14.42 -14.76
N ALA A 92 -8.52 -13.99 -13.50
CA ALA A 92 -9.25 -12.83 -13.00
C ALA A 92 -8.60 -12.35 -11.69
N VAL A 93 -8.79 -11.10 -11.29
CA VAL A 93 -8.37 -10.62 -9.97
C VAL A 93 -9.24 -11.18 -8.86
N LEU A 94 -10.56 -11.13 -9.04
CA LEU A 94 -11.52 -11.54 -8.03
C LEU A 94 -12.72 -12.22 -8.68
N THR A 95 -12.96 -13.48 -8.29
CA THR A 95 -14.25 -14.15 -8.53
C THR A 95 -15.14 -13.94 -7.30
N PRO A 96 -16.21 -13.13 -7.41
CA PRO A 96 -17.09 -12.88 -6.28
C PRO A 96 -17.90 -14.12 -5.93
N ALA A 97 -18.33 -14.21 -4.67
CA ALA A 97 -19.23 -15.26 -4.19
C ALA A 97 -20.24 -14.64 -3.20
N PRO A 98 -21.41 -15.29 -2.98
CA PRO A 98 -22.41 -14.80 -2.02
C PRO A 98 -21.88 -14.66 -0.59
N HIS A 99 -20.86 -15.42 -0.22
CA HIS A 99 -20.18 -15.35 1.08
C HIS A 99 -18.70 -14.97 0.86
N PRO A 100 -18.13 -14.06 1.68
CA PRO A 100 -16.73 -13.63 1.54
C PRO A 100 -15.73 -14.79 1.57
N ASP A 101 -15.96 -15.80 2.43
CA ASP A 101 -15.09 -16.98 2.54
C ASP A 101 -15.05 -17.85 1.27
N ALA A 102 -16.03 -17.71 0.39
CA ALA A 102 -16.09 -18.42 -0.88
C ALA A 102 -15.55 -17.60 -2.06
N ALA A 103 -15.21 -16.32 -1.84
CA ALA A 103 -14.62 -15.48 -2.87
C ALA A 103 -13.21 -15.98 -3.21
N ARG A 104 -12.86 -15.96 -4.50
CA ARG A 104 -11.55 -16.44 -4.95
C ARG A 104 -10.74 -15.29 -5.52
N TRP A 105 -9.61 -15.01 -4.90
CA TRP A 105 -8.63 -14.07 -5.40
C TRP A 105 -7.63 -14.77 -6.31
N LEU A 106 -7.30 -14.13 -7.43
CA LEU A 106 -6.27 -14.55 -8.37
C LEU A 106 -6.41 -16.02 -8.83
N PRO A 107 -7.61 -16.51 -9.22
CA PRO A 107 -7.80 -17.88 -9.68
C PRO A 107 -6.79 -18.26 -10.76
N GLY A 108 -6.14 -19.40 -10.57
CA GLY A 108 -5.16 -19.94 -11.51
C GLY A 108 -3.80 -19.23 -11.51
N ALA A 109 -3.58 -18.22 -10.67
CA ALA A 109 -2.24 -17.65 -10.54
C ALA A 109 -1.25 -18.67 -9.93
N LEU A 110 -0.06 -18.71 -10.51
CA LEU A 110 1.10 -19.37 -9.92
C LEU A 110 2.18 -18.32 -9.68
N PHE A 111 2.64 -18.20 -8.46
CA PHE A 111 3.70 -17.29 -8.07
C PHE A 111 4.41 -17.79 -6.82
N ASN A 112 5.63 -17.32 -6.62
CA ASN A 112 6.41 -17.59 -5.43
C ASN A 112 6.67 -16.29 -4.66
N ALA A 113 6.24 -16.25 -3.40
CA ALA A 113 6.42 -15.08 -2.54
C ALA A 113 7.90 -14.82 -2.23
N ALA A 114 8.71 -15.86 -2.01
CA ALA A 114 10.14 -15.73 -1.78
C ALA A 114 10.86 -15.22 -3.04
N GLU A 115 10.50 -15.72 -4.22
CA GLU A 115 11.05 -15.19 -5.47
C GLU A 115 10.73 -13.71 -5.66
N SER A 116 9.48 -13.32 -5.40
CA SER A 116 9.07 -11.91 -5.48
C SER A 116 9.83 -11.02 -4.49
N ALA A 117 10.15 -11.54 -3.31
CA ALA A 117 10.88 -10.79 -2.27
C ALA A 117 12.41 -10.72 -2.50
N LEU A 118 13.00 -11.76 -3.08
CA LEU A 118 14.46 -11.91 -3.19
C LEU A 118 15.03 -11.48 -4.54
N THR A 119 14.21 -11.46 -5.61
CA THR A 119 14.69 -11.25 -6.98
C THR A 119 14.45 -9.84 -7.49
N GLY A 120 15.44 -9.22 -8.14
CA GLY A 120 15.32 -7.90 -8.78
C GLY A 120 15.53 -6.72 -7.82
N HIS A 121 16.22 -7.00 -6.71
CA HIS A 121 16.69 -6.05 -5.72
C HIS A 121 18.21 -6.13 -5.61
N ASP A 122 18.82 -5.13 -4.96
CA ASP A 122 20.26 -5.10 -4.72
C ASP A 122 20.69 -6.29 -3.83
N PRO A 123 21.53 -7.23 -4.32
CA PRO A 123 21.97 -8.38 -3.54
C PRO A 123 22.83 -7.99 -2.34
N ASP A 124 23.47 -6.82 -2.36
CA ASP A 124 24.30 -6.31 -1.26
C ASP A 124 23.48 -5.50 -0.25
N GLY A 125 22.21 -5.20 -0.58
CA GLY A 125 21.27 -4.54 0.30
C GLY A 125 20.99 -5.36 1.57
N THR A 126 20.91 -4.69 2.73
CA THR A 126 20.56 -5.35 4.00
C THR A 126 19.11 -5.85 3.96
N ALA A 127 18.91 -7.16 4.11
CA ALA A 127 17.59 -7.78 4.12
C ALA A 127 17.08 -8.05 5.54
N LEU A 128 17.98 -8.51 6.43
CA LEU A 128 17.64 -8.79 7.82
C LEU A 128 18.58 -8.04 8.76
N ILE A 129 18.00 -7.51 9.83
CA ILE A 129 18.71 -6.96 10.99
C ILE A 129 18.13 -7.62 12.23
N TRP A 130 18.98 -8.23 13.06
CA TRP A 130 18.54 -8.90 14.28
C TRP A 130 19.59 -8.76 15.38
N ALA A 131 19.19 -8.99 16.63
CA ALA A 131 20.09 -9.11 17.77
C ALA A 131 19.57 -10.20 18.71
N ALA A 132 20.48 -10.79 19.48
CA ALA A 132 20.09 -11.72 20.54
C ALA A 132 19.52 -10.94 21.73
N GLU A 133 18.52 -11.50 22.41
CA GLU A 133 17.89 -10.86 23.57
C GLU A 133 18.90 -10.47 24.67
N GLY A 134 19.93 -11.31 24.89
CA GLY A 134 20.99 -11.04 25.86
C GLY A 134 22.00 -9.95 25.46
N SER A 135 21.98 -9.52 24.19
CA SER A 135 22.91 -8.53 23.63
C SER A 135 22.22 -7.63 22.60
N PRO A 136 21.19 -6.85 22.99
CA PRO A 136 20.36 -6.09 22.04
C PRO A 136 21.11 -4.98 21.30
N ALA A 137 22.25 -4.54 21.83
CA ALA A 137 23.13 -3.56 21.17
C ALA A 137 24.00 -4.18 20.05
N ASP A 138 24.20 -5.50 20.04
CA ASP A 138 25.01 -6.20 19.03
C ASP A 138 24.15 -6.60 17.82
N LEU A 139 23.86 -5.61 16.98
CA LEU A 139 23.07 -5.79 15.76
C LEU A 139 23.85 -6.59 14.70
N LYS A 140 23.31 -7.74 14.32
CA LYS A 140 23.73 -8.51 13.14
C LYS A 140 22.95 -8.09 11.91
N ARG A 141 23.58 -8.27 10.75
CA ARG A 141 23.01 -7.96 9.45
C ARG A 141 23.24 -9.13 8.50
N MET A 142 22.31 -9.32 7.58
CA MET A 142 22.43 -10.27 6.47
C MET A 142 21.97 -9.58 5.20
N SER A 143 22.77 -9.68 4.14
CA SER A 143 22.40 -9.15 2.84
C SER A 143 21.32 -9.99 2.17
N LEU A 144 20.63 -9.42 1.19
CA LEU A 144 19.62 -10.13 0.42
C LEU A 144 20.21 -11.35 -0.31
N GLY A 145 21.42 -11.20 -0.86
CA GLY A 145 22.12 -12.30 -1.54
C GLY A 145 22.52 -13.42 -0.60
N GLU A 146 22.87 -13.12 0.65
CA GLU A 146 23.13 -14.14 1.68
C GLU A 146 21.86 -14.86 2.08
N LEU A 147 20.76 -14.13 2.27
CA LEU A 147 19.46 -14.70 2.63
C LEU A 147 18.96 -15.66 1.54
N GLY A 148 19.07 -15.29 0.27
CA GLY A 148 18.62 -16.13 -0.85
C GLY A 148 19.42 -17.40 -1.10
N ARG A 149 20.56 -17.59 -0.42
CA ARG A 149 21.37 -18.83 -0.50
C ARG A 149 21.10 -19.81 0.65
N ARG A 150 20.32 -19.41 1.66
CA ARG A 150 19.94 -20.27 2.78
C ARG A 150 18.64 -21.00 2.51
#